data_AF-A0A7Y1Y874-F1
#
_entry.id   AF-A0A7Y1Y874-F1
#
_cell.length_a   1.000
_cell.length_b   1.000
_cell.length_c   1.000
_cell.angle_alpha   90.00
_cell.angle_beta   90.00
_cell.angle_gamma   90.00
#
_symmetry.space_group_name_H-M   'P 1'
#
loop_
_entity.id
_entity.type
_entity.pdbx_description
1 polymer ?
#
loop_
_entity_poly.entity_id
_entity_poly.type
_entity_poly.pdbx_seq_one_letter_code
_entity_poly.pdbx_strand_id
1 'polypeptide(L)'
;SEACSNSLQDPECESRLQATFAAFEPDVQVILEEIVDAAPDATVLFLTAYNPFSLGLGTELEAATDAALAEFNAIAGDVADELGVLVGDGFGPMRRTAGATTHMLDASPDIHPVPIGYDLLAGALLDAL
;
A
#
# COMPACT_ATOMS: atom_id res chain seq x y z
N SER A 1 -13.03 -13.52 5.56
CA SER A 1 -13.47 -14.64 6.41
C SER A 1 -13.18 -14.28 7.85
N GLU A 2 -13.85 -14.93 8.81
CA GLU A 2 -13.58 -14.71 10.25
C GLU A 2 -12.11 -15.00 10.61
N ALA A 3 -11.44 -15.89 9.88
CA ALA A 3 -10.02 -16.20 10.05
C ALA A 3 -9.14 -14.93 10.01
N CYS A 4 -9.25 -14.13 8.94
CA CYS A 4 -8.45 -12.91 8.80
C CYS A 4 -8.85 -11.76 9.73
N SER A 5 -10.09 -11.72 10.20
CA SER A 5 -10.48 -10.70 11.20
C SER A 5 -9.95 -11.02 12.60
N ASN A 6 -9.64 -12.29 12.88
CA ASN A 6 -9.15 -12.74 14.18
C ASN A 6 -7.62 -12.73 14.26
N SER A 7 -6.92 -13.20 13.22
CA SER A 7 -5.46 -13.23 13.17
C SER A 7 -4.96 -13.37 11.72
N LEU A 8 -3.93 -12.58 11.38
CA LEU A 8 -3.23 -12.75 10.10
C LEU A 8 -2.34 -13.99 10.07
N GLN A 9 -2.04 -14.57 11.24
CA GLN A 9 -1.28 -15.81 11.39
C GLN A 9 -2.18 -17.06 11.38
N ASP A 10 -3.49 -16.89 11.22
CA ASP A 10 -4.37 -18.03 10.99
C ASP A 10 -4.01 -18.68 9.65
N PRO A 11 -3.82 -20.02 9.57
CA PRO A 11 -3.38 -20.67 8.34
C PRO A 11 -4.29 -20.42 7.12
N GLU A 12 -5.60 -20.24 7.33
CA GLU A 12 -6.52 -19.87 6.25
C GLU A 12 -6.24 -18.44 5.78
N CYS A 13 -5.97 -17.52 6.71
CA CYS A 13 -5.64 -16.15 6.34
C CYS A 13 -4.28 -16.06 5.63
N GLU A 14 -3.25 -16.73 6.16
CA GLU A 14 -1.91 -16.78 5.54
C GLU A 14 -1.98 -17.35 4.12
N SER A 15 -2.71 -18.46 3.92
CA SER A 15 -2.89 -19.05 2.59
C SER A 15 -3.57 -18.09 1.62
N ARG A 16 -4.55 -17.32 2.08
CA ARG A 16 -5.24 -16.31 1.26
C ARG A 16 -4.34 -15.11 0.93
N LEU A 17 -3.54 -14.65 1.89
CA LEU A 17 -2.56 -13.58 1.65
C LEU A 17 -1.52 -14.02 0.63
N GLN A 18 -0.92 -15.19 0.80
CA GLN A 18 0.06 -15.75 -0.14
C GLN A 18 -0.52 -15.93 -1.54
N ALA A 19 -1.75 -16.45 -1.65
CA ALA A 19 -2.42 -16.57 -2.94
C ALA A 19 -2.70 -15.21 -3.59
N THR A 20 -3.00 -14.18 -2.78
CA THR A 20 -3.18 -12.81 -3.26
C THR A 20 -1.86 -12.24 -3.76
N PHE A 21 -0.77 -12.40 -3.01
CA PHE A 21 0.56 -11.92 -3.38
C PHE A 21 1.04 -12.57 -4.69
N ALA A 22 0.88 -13.89 -4.81
CA ALA A 22 1.24 -14.64 -6.01
C ALA A 22 0.42 -14.24 -7.24
N ALA A 23 -0.82 -13.79 -7.08
CA ALA A 23 -1.65 -13.29 -8.17
C ALA A 23 -1.36 -11.82 -8.50
N PHE A 24 -0.96 -11.03 -7.50
CA PHE A 24 -0.76 -9.59 -7.63
C PHE A 24 0.47 -9.22 -8.47
N GLU A 25 1.59 -9.93 -8.28
CA GLU A 25 2.83 -9.68 -9.02
C GLU A 25 2.64 -9.66 -10.55
N PRO A 26 2.09 -10.72 -11.20
CA PRO A 26 1.91 -10.70 -12.65
C PRO A 26 0.87 -9.65 -13.10
N ASP A 27 -0.13 -9.34 -12.28
CA ASP A 27 -1.13 -8.32 -12.62
C ASP A 27 -0.50 -6.92 -12.66
N VAL A 28 0.33 -6.58 -11.66
CA VAL A 28 1.05 -5.29 -11.63
C VAL A 28 2.02 -5.18 -12.79
N GLN A 29 2.74 -6.27 -13.11
CA GLN A 29 3.66 -6.29 -14.24
C GLN A 29 2.95 -5.93 -15.54
N VAL A 30 1.83 -6.60 -15.85
CA VAL A 30 1.06 -6.32 -17.07
C VAL A 30 0.59 -4.85 -17.10
N ILE A 31 0.09 -4.34 -15.97
CA ILE A 31 -0.39 -2.95 -15.91
C ILE A 31 0.75 -1.95 -16.15
N LEU A 32 1.91 -2.12 -15.51
CA LEU A 32 3.02 -1.19 -15.65
C LEU A 32 3.67 -1.28 -17.03
N GLU A 33 3.81 -2.48 -17.61
CA GLU A 33 4.26 -2.67 -18.99
C GLU A 33 3.34 -1.93 -19.98
N GLU A 34 2.01 -2.12 -19.87
CA GLU A 34 1.05 -1.44 -20.74
C GLU A 34 1.11 0.09 -20.62
N ILE A 35 1.33 0.63 -19.41
CA ILE A 35 1.45 2.07 -19.19
C ILE A 35 2.74 2.63 -19.80
N VAL A 36 3.89 1.98 -19.56
CA VAL A 36 5.19 2.40 -20.09
C VAL A 36 5.20 2.34 -21.62
N ASP A 37 4.64 1.28 -22.20
CA ASP A 37 4.52 1.13 -23.66
C ASP A 37 3.60 2.19 -24.29
N ALA A 38 2.50 2.53 -23.62
CA ALA A 38 1.55 3.52 -24.13
C ALA A 38 2.07 4.96 -24.04
N ALA A 39 3.02 5.24 -23.14
CA ALA A 39 3.54 6.58 -22.88
C ALA A 39 5.08 6.59 -22.72
N PRO A 40 5.84 6.26 -23.79
CA PRO A 40 7.29 6.04 -23.70
C PRO A 40 8.11 7.29 -23.31
N ASP A 41 7.53 8.48 -23.50
CA ASP A 41 8.17 9.76 -23.14
C ASP A 41 7.70 10.30 -21.76
N ALA A 42 6.79 9.60 -21.08
CA ALA A 42 6.27 10.02 -19.79
C ALA A 42 7.13 9.49 -18.64
N THR A 43 7.27 10.31 -17.59
CA THR A 43 7.71 9.80 -16.30
C THR A 43 6.53 9.08 -15.64
N VAL A 44 6.68 7.78 -15.42
CA VAL A 44 5.69 6.96 -14.72
C VAL A 44 6.12 6.81 -13.27
N LEU A 45 5.17 6.99 -12.35
CA LEU A 45 5.38 6.78 -10.91
C LEU A 45 4.38 5.76 -10.39
N PHE A 46 4.86 4.85 -9.56
CA PHE A 46 4.07 3.97 -8.72
C PHE A 46 4.10 4.48 -7.28
N LEU A 47 2.94 4.85 -6.73
CA LEU A 47 2.80 5.27 -5.34
C LEU A 47 2.43 4.07 -4.49
N THR A 48 3.25 3.74 -3.49
CA THR A 48 2.95 2.64 -2.56
C THR A 48 1.71 2.92 -1.73
N ALA A 49 0.97 1.87 -1.39
CA ALA A 49 -0.25 1.97 -0.60
C ALA A 49 0.06 2.18 0.90
N TYR A 50 -0.72 3.01 1.58
CA TYR A 50 -0.68 3.13 3.04
C TYR A 50 -1.66 2.15 3.71
N ASN A 51 -1.39 1.80 4.98
CA ASN A 51 -2.27 0.94 5.76
C ASN A 51 -3.30 1.79 6.52
N PRO A 52 -4.61 1.73 6.20
CA PRO A 52 -5.62 2.51 6.90
C PRO A 52 -5.81 2.08 8.36
N PHE A 53 -5.33 0.89 8.73
CA PHE A 53 -5.37 0.39 10.11
C PHE A 53 -4.11 0.75 10.92
N SER A 54 -3.16 1.49 10.33
CA SER A 54 -1.95 2.00 10.99
C SER A 54 -2.26 3.22 11.88
N LEU A 55 -3.12 3.01 12.87
CA LEU A 55 -3.77 4.08 13.66
C LEU A 55 -2.85 4.73 14.72
N GLY A 56 -1.67 4.15 14.99
CA GLY A 56 -0.74 4.58 16.03
C GLY A 56 -1.03 4.00 17.42
N LEU A 57 -1.87 2.97 17.50
CA LEU A 57 -2.28 2.33 18.76
C LEU A 57 -1.23 1.33 19.28
N GLY A 58 -0.33 0.86 18.41
CA GLY A 58 0.73 -0.07 18.78
C GLY A 58 0.23 -1.47 19.08
N THR A 59 -0.88 -1.87 18.46
CA THR A 59 -1.44 -3.22 18.64
C THR A 59 -0.70 -4.25 17.78
N GLU A 60 -0.79 -5.53 18.15
CA GLU A 60 -0.23 -6.62 17.33
C GLU A 60 -0.89 -6.70 15.95
N LEU A 61 -2.20 -6.43 15.87
CA LEU A 61 -2.93 -6.39 14.59
C LEU A 61 -2.44 -5.26 13.69
N GLU A 62 -2.21 -4.07 14.26
CA GLU A 62 -1.63 -2.93 13.54
C GLU A 62 -0.25 -3.28 12.97
N ALA A 63 0.64 -3.84 13.80
CA ALA A 63 1.96 -4.26 13.34
C ALA A 63 1.91 -5.35 12.27
N ALA A 64 1.00 -6.31 12.40
CA ALA A 64 0.85 -7.40 11.45
C ALA A 64 0.29 -6.91 10.10
N THR A 65 -0.69 -6.01 10.11
CA THR A 65 -1.24 -5.41 8.89
C THR A 65 -0.24 -4.47 8.21
N ASP A 66 0.56 -3.72 8.97
CA ASP A 66 1.67 -2.93 8.43
C ASP A 66 2.71 -3.82 7.73
N ALA A 67 3.07 -4.96 8.34
CA ALA A 67 4.02 -5.89 7.75
C ALA A 67 3.48 -6.53 6.46
N ALA A 68 2.23 -6.98 6.45
CA ALA A 68 1.60 -7.56 5.27
C ALA A 68 1.51 -6.54 4.11
N LEU A 69 1.17 -5.27 4.40
CA LEU A 69 1.13 -4.24 3.37
C LEU A 69 2.54 -3.84 2.89
N ALA A 70 3.54 -3.84 3.78
CA ALA A 70 4.92 -3.61 3.37
C ALA A 70 5.41 -4.69 2.39
N GLU A 71 5.08 -5.95 2.61
CA GLU A 71 5.38 -7.05 1.68
C GLU A 71 4.65 -6.87 0.34
N PHE A 72 3.36 -6.52 0.38
CA PHE A 72 2.59 -6.22 -0.83
C PHE A 72 3.16 -5.06 -1.65
N ASN A 73 3.56 -3.97 -0.98
CA ASN A 73 4.21 -2.83 -1.63
C ASN A 73 5.59 -3.19 -2.19
N ALA A 74 6.35 -4.07 -1.52
CA ALA A 74 7.65 -4.51 -2.00
C ALA A 74 7.52 -5.26 -3.33
N ILE A 75 6.53 -6.15 -3.47
CA ILE A 75 6.26 -6.87 -4.73
C ILE A 75 6.04 -5.89 -5.88
N ALA A 76 5.16 -4.89 -5.70
CA ALA A 76 4.91 -3.90 -6.75
C ALA A 76 6.10 -2.95 -6.98
N GLY A 77 6.85 -2.62 -5.92
CA GLY A 77 8.05 -1.81 -6.00
C GLY A 77 9.16 -2.49 -6.82
N ASP A 78 9.40 -3.78 -6.58
CA ASP A 78 10.38 -4.57 -7.33
C ASP A 78 10.04 -4.61 -8.83
N VAL A 79 8.76 -4.84 -9.16
CA VAL A 79 8.27 -4.81 -10.56
C VAL A 79 8.41 -3.42 -11.18
N ALA A 80 8.07 -2.35 -10.43
CA ALA A 80 8.23 -0.98 -10.90
C ALA A 80 9.70 -0.65 -11.20
N ASP A 81 10.61 -1.02 -10.31
CA ASP A 81 12.06 -0.81 -10.47
C ASP A 81 12.61 -1.55 -11.70
N GLU A 82 12.17 -2.79 -11.95
CA GLU A 82 12.57 -3.57 -13.13
C GLU A 82 12.15 -2.91 -14.45
N LEU A 83 11.02 -2.20 -14.45
CA LEU A 83 10.48 -1.49 -15.62
C LEU A 83 10.96 -0.02 -15.70
N GLY A 84 11.79 0.43 -14.76
CA GLY A 84 12.26 1.82 -14.71
C GLY A 84 11.18 2.83 -14.31
N VAL A 85 10.10 2.36 -13.67
CA VAL A 85 9.05 3.19 -13.07
C VAL A 85 9.55 3.70 -11.71
N LEU A 86 9.38 5.00 -11.43
CA LEU A 86 9.80 5.55 -10.14
C LEU A 86 8.83 5.13 -9.03
N VAL A 87 9.35 4.89 -7.82
CA VAL A 87 8.54 4.50 -6.67
C VAL A 87 8.44 5.64 -5.66
N GLY A 88 7.22 6.09 -5.38
CA GLY A 88 6.91 7.04 -4.31
C GLY A 88 6.49 6.35 -3.02
N ASP A 89 7.07 6.77 -1.88
CA ASP A 89 6.75 6.18 -0.56
C ASP A 89 5.50 6.80 0.07
N GLY A 90 4.32 6.32 -0.34
CA GLY A 90 3.05 6.66 0.32
C GLY A 90 2.83 5.93 1.65
N PHE A 91 3.57 4.84 1.88
CA PHE A 91 3.43 3.97 3.05
C PHE A 91 4.10 4.53 4.30
N GLY A 92 5.39 4.84 4.22
CA GLY A 92 6.25 5.21 5.34
C GLY A 92 5.74 6.42 6.14
N PRO A 93 5.41 7.56 5.49
CA PRO A 93 4.90 8.75 6.16
C PRO A 93 3.53 8.56 6.83
N MET A 94 2.71 7.64 6.31
CA MET A 94 1.37 7.35 6.84
C MET A 94 1.37 6.24 7.91
N ARG A 95 2.51 5.59 8.13
CA ARG A 95 2.65 4.55 9.15
C ARG A 95 2.45 5.13 10.54
N ARG A 96 1.55 4.51 11.31
CA ARG A 96 1.12 4.89 12.67
C ARG A 96 0.44 6.26 12.76
N THR A 97 0.00 6.82 11.63
CA THR A 97 -0.66 8.13 11.59
C THR A 97 -2.04 8.08 10.95
N ALA A 98 -2.52 6.91 10.49
CA ALA A 98 -3.79 6.78 9.76
C ALA A 98 -4.99 7.36 10.52
N GLY A 99 -5.00 7.31 11.86
CA GLY A 99 -6.06 7.92 12.66
C GLY A 99 -6.11 9.45 12.58
N ALA A 100 -5.01 10.11 12.20
CA ALA A 100 -4.92 11.55 12.01
C ALA A 100 -4.84 11.98 10.53
N THR A 101 -4.49 11.05 9.64
CA THR A 101 -4.27 11.32 8.20
C THR A 101 -5.39 10.76 7.31
N THR A 102 -6.35 10.03 7.87
CA THR A 102 -7.53 9.50 7.18
C THR A 102 -8.82 9.76 7.96
N HIS A 103 -9.95 9.41 7.36
CA HIS A 103 -11.28 9.44 7.97
C HIS A 103 -11.60 8.18 8.81
N MET A 104 -10.62 7.33 9.14
CA MET A 104 -10.85 6.04 9.78
C MET A 104 -11.46 6.11 11.18
N LEU A 105 -11.33 7.25 11.87
CA LEU A 105 -11.89 7.48 13.20
C LEU A 105 -13.22 8.25 13.17
N ASP A 106 -13.75 8.58 11.99
CA ASP A 106 -15.04 9.23 11.86
C ASP A 106 -16.19 8.29 12.27
N ALA A 107 -17.35 8.87 12.57
CA ALA A 107 -18.54 8.11 13.00
C ALA A 107 -18.98 7.03 12.00
N SER A 108 -18.71 7.27 10.71
CA SER A 108 -18.71 6.27 9.67
C SER A 108 -17.26 6.15 9.17
N PRO A 109 -16.52 5.10 9.56
CA PRO A 109 -15.12 4.95 9.18
C PRO A 109 -14.94 4.96 7.66
N ASP A 110 -13.95 5.72 7.20
CA ASP A 110 -13.55 5.79 5.81
C ASP A 110 -12.02 5.76 5.70
N ILE A 111 -11.52 4.84 4.88
CA ILE A 111 -10.08 4.63 4.69
C ILE A 111 -9.39 5.81 3.99
N HIS A 112 -10.14 6.68 3.32
CA HIS A 112 -9.57 7.73 2.49
C HIS A 112 -8.88 8.84 3.30
N PRO A 113 -7.85 9.49 2.74
CA PRO A 113 -7.10 10.52 3.42
C PRO A 113 -7.96 11.77 3.71
N VAL A 114 -7.67 12.43 4.83
CA VAL A 114 -8.05 13.83 5.07
C VAL A 114 -7.04 14.76 4.39
N PRO A 115 -7.21 16.11 4.37
CA PRO A 115 -6.29 17.01 3.66
C PRO A 115 -4.80 16.80 3.99
N ILE A 116 -4.45 16.62 5.27
CA ILE A 116 -3.05 16.37 5.66
C ILE A 116 -2.51 15.02 5.15
N GLY A 117 -3.37 14.00 4.99
CA GLY A 117 -2.98 12.73 4.39
C GLY A 117 -2.71 12.88 2.89
N TYR A 118 -3.54 13.66 2.18
CA TYR A 118 -3.25 14.00 0.78
C TYR A 118 -1.96 14.81 0.62
N ASP A 119 -1.66 15.72 1.56
CA ASP A 119 -0.39 16.46 1.53
C ASP A 119 0.82 15.52 1.69
N LEU A 120 0.74 14.51 2.56
CA LEU A 120 1.81 13.51 2.70
C LEU A 120 1.99 12.68 1.43
N LEU A 121 0.89 12.23 0.80
CA LEU A 121 0.95 11.46 -0.44
C LEU A 121 1.46 12.30 -1.62
N ALA A 122 1.07 13.58 -1.70
CA ALA A 122 1.61 14.49 -2.69
C ALA A 122 3.11 14.74 -2.48
N GLY A 123 3.56 14.85 -1.23
CA GLY A 123 4.97 14.91 -0.87
C GLY A 123 5.75 13.69 -1.35
N ALA A 124 5.22 12.49 -1.13
CA ALA A 124 5.83 11.25 -1.59
C ALA A 124 6.01 11.16 -3.11
N LEU A 125 5.07 11.72 -3.89
CA LEU A 125 5.20 11.83 -5.34
C LEU A 125 6.29 12.83 -5.74
N LEU A 126 6.40 13.96 -5.04
CA LEU A 126 7.41 14.98 -5.32
C LEU A 126 8.82 14.51 -4.95
N ASP A 127 8.97 13.76 -3.86
CA ASP A 127 10.26 13.24 -3.41
C ASP A 127 10.84 12.17 -4.35
N ALA A 128 9.99 11.51 -5.14
CA ALA A 128 10.39 10.50 -6.10
C ALA A 128 10.81 11.06 -7.47
N LEU A 129 10.49 12.33 -7.77
CA LEU A 129 10.80 13.02 -9.05
C LEU A 129 12.21 13.63 -9.05
#